data_AF-A0A9X5CI78-F1
#
_entry.id   AF-A0A9X5CI78-F1
#
_cell.length_a   1.000
_cell.length_b   1.000
_cell.length_c   1.000
_cell.angle_alpha   90.00
_cell.angle_beta   90.00
_cell.angle_gamma   90.00
#
_symmetry.space_group_name_H-M   'P 1'
#
loop_
_entity.id
_entity.type
_entity.pdbx_description
1 polymer ?
#
loop_
_entity_poly.entity_id
_entity_poly.type
_entity_poly.pdbx_seq_one_letter_code
_entity_poly.pdbx_strand_id
1 'polypeptide(L)'
;FALTRETRGRLTDEQLDAMPPQALSAEHDNAGDRTSVIPRSLTVPRPLPVNEDDDGAVDRTSRFRSPPPLPPRRRTALHRGPAAIVVAVLLVLGLGAGIWYINSGQFTKVPPVLSKTEQEARDRLAEAGLDVGEVKEEYSDTVERGEVISTDPAAGARVRGSASVSLTVSKGPQTVRVPDLDGYRLDKARSLLEDEGLKPGMVTREFSDSVPRDAVISTEPGKGTKVRADTAVKLTVSKGSPVDVPDVTGDDPEDARAELEEAGLKVEIADGRVHSEHDAGQVARQTPGAGGEAAEGDTVTLTLSKGPEMVEVPDVVGDSVDEAREKLEGAGFGVKEDRGLLGLFGDTVKDQSVDGGETAPKGSTITLKIR
;
A
#
# COMPACT_ATOMS: atom_id res chain seq x y z
N PHE A 1 -11.22 0.84 18.77
CA PHE A 1 -10.57 0.22 19.95
C PHE A 1 -10.44 -1.30 19.89
N ALA A 2 -10.98 -2.00 18.87
CA ALA A 2 -10.82 -3.46 18.74
C ALA A 2 -9.54 -3.90 17.99
N LEU A 3 -9.06 -3.09 17.03
CA LEU A 3 -7.89 -3.42 16.19
C LEU A 3 -6.54 -3.38 16.93
N THR A 4 -6.44 -2.68 18.05
CA THR A 4 -5.19 -2.61 18.85
C THR A 4 -4.99 -3.79 19.79
N ARG A 5 -6.01 -4.63 20.02
CA ARG A 5 -5.85 -5.85 20.83
C ARG A 5 -5.36 -7.05 20.02
N GLU A 6 -5.73 -7.13 18.73
CA GLU A 6 -5.40 -8.28 17.90
C GLU A 6 -3.93 -8.28 17.44
N THR A 7 -3.31 -7.10 17.33
CA THR A 7 -1.88 -6.99 16.98
C THR A 7 -0.95 -7.36 18.14
N ARG A 8 -1.39 -7.23 19.40
CA ARG A 8 -0.55 -7.55 20.57
C ARG A 8 -0.44 -9.06 20.83
N GLY A 9 -1.36 -9.87 20.32
CA GLY A 9 -1.33 -11.33 20.49
C GLY A 9 -0.40 -12.07 19.52
N ARG A 10 0.18 -11.38 18.52
CA ARG A 10 1.08 -11.97 17.52
C ARG A 10 2.57 -11.73 17.79
N LEU A 11 2.91 -11.02 18.87
CA LEU A 11 4.30 -10.74 19.25
C LEU A 11 4.73 -11.70 20.36
N THR A 12 5.93 -12.27 20.22
CA THR A 12 6.55 -13.15 21.23
C THR A 12 7.02 -12.33 22.44
N ASP A 13 7.14 -12.94 23.62
CA ASP A 13 7.58 -12.24 24.84
C ASP A 13 8.95 -11.55 24.65
N GLU A 14 9.83 -12.17 23.86
CA GLU A 14 11.15 -11.65 23.50
C GLU A 14 11.10 -10.40 22.59
N GLN A 15 10.03 -10.26 21.78
CA GLN A 15 9.77 -9.07 20.96
C GLN A 15 9.09 -7.94 21.73
N LEU A 16 8.38 -8.26 22.82
CA LEU A 16 7.80 -7.27 23.73
C LEU A 16 8.84 -6.68 24.68
N ASP A 17 9.87 -7.46 25.04
CA ASP A 17 10.98 -7.04 25.92
C ASP A 17 12.22 -6.53 25.16
N ALA A 18 12.15 -6.40 23.83
CA ALA A 18 13.23 -5.82 23.05
C ALA A 18 13.43 -4.34 23.43
N MET A 19 14.48 -4.06 24.22
CA MET A 19 14.92 -2.69 24.51
C MET A 19 15.24 -1.98 23.18
N PRO A 20 14.76 -0.74 22.97
CA PRO A 20 15.12 0.02 21.78
C PRO A 20 16.65 0.19 21.75
N PRO A 21 17.29 0.10 20.58
CA PRO A 21 18.72 0.30 20.48
C PRO A 21 19.06 1.67 21.05
N GLN A 22 19.91 1.67 22.08
CA GLN A 22 20.46 2.89 22.63
C GLN A 22 21.11 3.67 21.50
N ALA A 23 20.74 4.95 21.38
CA ALA A 23 21.36 5.87 20.44
C ALA A 23 22.88 5.78 20.62
N LEU A 24 23.57 5.26 19.62
CA LEU A 24 25.00 5.38 19.50
C LEU A 24 25.32 6.87 19.59
N SER A 25 26.07 7.23 20.62
CA SER A 25 26.70 8.53 20.77
C SER A 25 27.61 8.78 19.57
N ALA A 26 27.05 9.41 18.54
CA ALA A 26 27.84 10.07 17.52
C ALA A 26 28.44 11.32 18.17
N GLU A 27 29.77 11.34 18.30
CA GLU A 27 30.57 12.52 18.59
C GLU A 27 30.10 13.68 17.68
N HIS A 28 29.41 14.65 18.28
CA HIS A 28 29.19 15.95 17.66
C HIS A 28 30.43 16.79 17.88
N ASP A 29 31.23 16.91 16.83
CA ASP A 29 32.31 17.87 16.73
C ASP A 29 31.69 19.29 16.60
N ASN A 30 31.60 20.01 17.72
CA ASN A 30 31.07 21.37 17.77
C ASN A 30 32.13 22.41 17.38
N ALA A 31 32.85 22.17 16.28
CA ALA A 31 33.77 23.13 15.69
C ALA A 31 33.05 23.96 14.62
N GLY A 32 32.22 24.89 15.08
CA GLY A 32 31.75 26.01 14.27
C GLY A 32 30.24 26.12 14.13
N ASP A 33 29.56 26.63 15.15
CA ASP A 33 28.57 27.66 14.86
C ASP A 33 28.35 28.64 16.02
N ARG A 34 28.17 29.90 15.63
CA ARG A 34 28.31 31.08 16.47
C ARG A 34 27.07 31.32 17.31
N THR A 35 27.14 31.03 18.61
CA THR A 35 26.27 31.67 19.61
C THR A 35 27.08 32.67 20.43
N SER A 36 26.90 33.93 20.06
CA SER A 36 27.35 35.10 20.82
C SER A 36 26.65 35.10 22.19
N VAL A 37 27.33 34.59 23.22
CA VAL A 37 26.97 34.81 24.61
C VAL A 37 27.59 36.15 25.02
N ILE A 38 26.77 37.19 25.13
CA ILE A 38 27.18 38.46 25.73
C ILE A 38 27.36 38.22 27.24
N PRO A 39 28.56 38.39 27.82
CA PRO A 39 28.74 38.29 29.26
C PRO A 39 28.11 39.50 29.97
N ARG A 40 27.41 39.23 31.08
CA ARG A 40 26.98 40.25 32.05
C ARG A 40 28.20 41.03 32.52
N SER A 41 28.24 42.34 32.27
CA SER A 41 29.21 43.22 32.91
C SER A 41 28.89 43.33 34.39
N LEU A 42 29.79 42.77 35.20
CA LEU A 42 29.84 42.84 36.64
C LEU A 42 29.95 44.30 37.11
N THR A 43 29.13 44.61 38.10
CA THR A 43 29.18 45.78 38.97
C THR A 43 30.60 45.97 39.53
N VAL A 44 31.26 47.08 39.18
CA VAL A 44 32.50 47.50 39.83
C VAL A 44 32.15 48.42 41.00
N PRO A 45 32.50 48.08 42.25
CA PRO A 45 32.43 49.02 43.36
C PRO A 45 33.62 49.98 43.29
N ARG A 46 33.35 51.29 43.28
CA ARG A 46 34.39 52.31 43.48
C ARG A 46 34.66 52.46 44.99
N PRO A 47 35.91 52.29 45.46
CA PRO A 47 36.28 52.68 46.80
C PRO A 47 36.55 54.19 46.88
N LEU A 48 36.07 54.81 47.95
CA LEU A 48 36.46 56.16 48.38
C LEU A 48 37.90 56.10 48.92
N PRO A 49 38.79 57.05 48.58
CA PRO A 49 39.99 57.25 49.37
C PRO A 49 39.69 58.14 50.60
N VAL A 50 40.08 57.60 51.74
CA VAL A 50 40.21 58.23 53.05
C VAL A 50 41.42 59.18 53.03
N ASN A 51 41.29 60.33 53.68
CA ASN A 51 42.33 61.34 53.88
C ASN A 51 43.38 60.87 54.91
N GLU A 52 44.64 61.25 54.73
CA GLU A 52 45.66 61.56 55.76
C GLU A 52 46.84 62.21 55.02
N ASP A 53 47.04 63.53 55.23
CA ASP A 53 48.24 64.17 55.83
C ASP A 53 49.43 64.25 54.83
N ASP A 54 50.21 65.32 54.64
CA ASP A 54 50.53 66.54 55.37
C ASP A 54 51.30 67.49 54.39
N ASP A 55 51.56 68.72 54.83
CA ASP A 55 52.68 69.61 54.45
C ASP A 55 52.65 70.49 53.17
N GLY A 56 52.71 71.81 53.40
CA GLY A 56 53.63 72.67 52.63
C GLY A 56 53.06 73.87 51.87
N ALA A 57 52.70 74.93 52.60
CA ALA A 57 52.93 76.36 52.34
C ALA A 57 52.99 76.90 50.88
N VAL A 58 52.14 77.89 50.51
CA VAL A 58 52.40 79.35 50.66
C VAL A 58 51.29 80.20 50.01
N ASP A 59 51.10 81.39 50.60
CA ASP A 59 50.09 82.41 50.39
C ASP A 59 49.97 83.02 48.98
N ARG A 60 48.72 83.41 48.62
CA ARG A 60 48.35 84.82 48.29
C ARG A 60 46.84 85.01 48.13
N THR A 61 46.26 85.56 49.20
CA THR A 61 45.25 86.62 49.27
C THR A 61 44.46 87.00 48.00
N SER A 62 43.13 86.87 48.05
CA SER A 62 42.22 87.99 47.75
C SER A 62 40.84 87.75 48.36
N ARG A 63 40.47 88.67 49.24
CA ARG A 63 39.20 88.77 49.97
C ARG A 63 38.03 88.96 49.00
N PHE A 64 36.92 88.24 49.19
CA PHE A 64 35.58 88.78 48.91
C PHE A 64 34.53 88.21 49.90
N ARG A 65 34.34 89.02 50.96
CA ARG A 65 33.04 89.48 51.48
C ARG A 65 31.84 88.54 51.30
N SER A 66 31.43 87.90 52.38
CA SER A 66 30.09 87.35 52.57
C SER A 66 29.02 88.42 52.34
N PRO A 67 28.04 88.21 51.44
CA PRO A 67 26.83 89.02 51.42
C PRO A 67 25.99 88.71 52.67
N PRO A 68 25.24 89.67 53.22
CA PRO A 68 24.33 89.43 54.33
C PRO A 68 23.25 88.41 53.95
N PRO A 69 22.65 87.69 54.92
CA PRO A 69 21.55 86.78 54.63
C PRO A 69 20.41 87.55 53.95
N LEU A 70 20.03 87.09 52.75
CA LEU A 70 18.87 87.60 52.03
C LEU A 70 17.60 87.33 52.87
N PRO A 71 16.65 88.28 52.94
CA PRO A 71 15.37 88.04 53.60
C PRO A 71 14.63 86.88 52.92
N PRO A 72 13.77 86.13 53.65
CA PRO A 72 13.11 84.96 53.11
C PRO A 72 12.29 85.33 51.87
N ARG A 73 12.78 84.92 50.70
CA ARG A 73 12.05 85.07 49.43
C ARG A 73 10.87 84.11 49.49
N ARG A 74 9.68 84.65 49.80
CA ARG A 74 8.39 84.07 49.43
C ARG A 74 8.44 83.77 47.93
N ARG A 75 8.78 82.53 47.56
CA ARG A 75 8.49 82.02 46.23
C ARG A 75 7.00 81.76 46.22
N THR A 76 6.31 82.65 45.54
CA THR A 76 4.91 82.54 45.19
C THR A 76 4.63 81.10 44.76
N ALA A 77 3.69 80.46 45.46
CA ALA A 77 2.94 79.40 44.83
C ALA A 77 2.38 80.03 43.56
N LEU A 78 2.97 79.73 42.41
CA LEU A 78 2.19 79.74 41.20
C LEU A 78 1.14 78.69 41.48
N HIS A 79 -0.03 79.14 41.93
CA HIS A 79 -1.28 78.50 41.61
C HIS A 79 -1.33 78.45 40.09
N ARG A 80 -0.60 77.50 39.52
CA ARG A 80 -0.94 76.99 38.22
C ARG A 80 -2.28 76.34 38.49
N GLY A 81 -3.34 77.10 38.22
CA GLY A 81 -4.71 76.65 38.37
C GLY A 81 -4.92 75.35 37.58
N PRO A 82 -6.15 74.80 37.59
CA PRO A 82 -6.46 73.51 36.95
C PRO A 82 -5.84 73.36 35.54
N ALA A 83 -5.65 74.45 34.80
CA ALA A 83 -4.96 74.54 33.51
C ALA A 83 -3.59 73.81 33.40
N ALA A 84 -2.66 73.90 34.36
CA ALA A 84 -1.36 73.21 34.17
C ALA A 84 -1.43 71.71 34.46
N ILE A 85 -2.34 71.30 35.33
CA ILE A 85 -2.67 69.89 35.54
C ILE A 85 -3.33 69.37 34.26
N VAL A 86 -4.26 70.14 33.67
CA VAL A 86 -4.90 69.81 32.39
C VAL A 86 -3.87 69.67 31.27
N VAL A 87 -2.89 70.57 31.15
CA VAL A 87 -1.83 70.47 30.13
C VAL A 87 -0.93 69.25 30.37
N ALA A 88 -0.56 68.96 31.62
CA ALA A 88 0.21 67.75 31.94
C ALA A 88 -0.58 66.46 31.65
N VAL A 89 -1.87 66.44 31.97
CA VAL A 89 -2.78 65.32 31.65
C VAL A 89 -2.95 65.18 30.14
N LEU A 90 -3.10 66.28 29.39
CA LEU A 90 -3.16 66.24 27.93
C LEU A 90 -1.86 65.76 27.29
N LEU A 91 -0.70 66.10 27.86
CA LEU A 91 0.59 65.57 27.40
C LEU A 91 0.74 64.09 27.72
N VAL A 92 0.32 63.63 28.89
CA VAL A 92 0.35 62.20 29.25
C VAL A 92 -0.68 61.42 28.43
N LEU A 93 -1.86 61.98 28.17
CA LEU A 93 -2.86 61.39 27.28
C LEU A 93 -2.41 61.43 25.82
N GLY A 94 -1.72 62.49 25.38
CA GLY A 94 -1.18 62.60 24.03
C GLY A 94 0.00 61.67 23.79
N LEU A 95 0.92 61.56 24.75
CA LEU A 95 2.01 60.58 24.73
C LEU A 95 1.46 59.16 24.89
N GLY A 96 0.48 58.94 25.77
CA GLY A 96 -0.20 57.66 25.96
C GLY A 96 -0.97 57.23 24.71
N ALA A 97 -1.70 58.14 24.07
CA ALA A 97 -2.40 57.90 22.81
C ALA A 97 -1.43 57.70 21.65
N GLY A 98 -0.32 58.45 21.60
CA GLY A 98 0.75 58.27 20.62
C GLY A 98 1.44 56.91 20.76
N ILE A 99 1.80 56.51 21.98
CA ILE A 99 2.37 55.19 22.28
C ILE A 99 1.36 54.08 22.00
N TRP A 100 0.07 54.27 22.34
CA TRP A 100 -0.99 53.31 22.05
C TRP A 100 -1.25 53.16 20.54
N TYR A 101 -1.26 54.25 19.79
CA TYR A 101 -1.45 54.26 18.34
C TYR A 101 -0.28 53.58 17.61
N ILE A 102 0.96 53.83 18.05
CA ILE A 102 2.16 53.23 17.46
C ILE A 102 2.29 51.73 17.82
N ASN A 103 1.85 51.30 19.01
CA ASN A 103 2.08 49.94 19.50
C ASN A 103 0.90 48.96 19.25
N SER A 104 -0.36 49.42 19.35
CA SER A 104 -1.52 48.53 19.31
C SER A 104 -2.38 48.64 18.04
N GLY A 105 -2.33 49.76 17.31
CA GLY A 105 -3.26 50.01 16.19
C GLY A 105 -2.87 49.39 14.85
N GLN A 106 -1.63 48.92 14.69
CA GLN A 106 -1.10 48.50 13.39
C GLN A 106 -1.00 46.99 13.18
N PHE A 107 -1.43 46.16 14.14
CA PHE A 107 -1.29 44.71 14.04
C PHE A 107 -2.64 43.99 14.12
N THR A 108 -2.91 43.13 13.16
CA THR A 108 -4.08 42.23 13.13
C THR A 108 -3.60 40.77 13.16
N LYS A 109 -4.52 39.83 13.38
CA LYS A 109 -4.24 38.40 13.33
C LYS A 109 -4.80 37.81 12.05
N VAL A 110 -4.07 36.91 11.42
CA VAL A 110 -4.57 36.16 10.26
C VAL A 110 -5.74 35.27 10.71
N PRO A 111 -6.95 35.42 10.13
CA PRO A 111 -8.09 34.59 10.48
C PRO A 111 -7.89 33.14 9.99
N PRO A 112 -8.56 32.15 10.61
CA PRO A 112 -8.55 30.78 10.11
C PRO A 112 -9.36 30.69 8.82
N VAL A 113 -8.67 30.39 7.72
CA VAL A 113 -9.26 30.21 6.37
C VAL A 113 -8.93 28.84 5.76
N LEU A 114 -8.34 27.92 6.54
CA LEU A 114 -8.06 26.55 6.12
C LEU A 114 -9.37 25.80 5.82
N SER A 115 -9.35 24.94 4.80
CA SER A 115 -10.53 24.17 4.34
C SER A 115 -11.73 25.04 3.98
N LYS A 116 -11.49 26.30 3.58
CA LYS A 116 -12.49 27.17 2.97
C LYS A 116 -12.21 27.30 1.49
N THR A 117 -13.25 27.61 0.73
CA THR A 117 -13.09 27.97 -0.68
C THR A 117 -12.23 29.23 -0.81
N GLU A 118 -11.54 29.37 -1.94
CA GLU A 118 -10.74 30.57 -2.22
C GLU A 118 -11.54 31.87 -2.04
N GLN A 119 -12.82 31.88 -2.46
CA GLN A 119 -13.69 33.05 -2.33
C GLN A 119 -13.98 33.37 -0.86
N GLU A 120 -14.37 32.38 -0.06
CA GLU A 120 -14.62 32.58 1.38
C GLU A 120 -13.36 33.00 2.14
N ALA A 121 -12.19 32.49 1.73
CA ALA A 121 -10.92 32.88 2.31
C ALA A 121 -10.59 34.34 2.00
N ARG A 122 -10.82 34.79 0.75
CA ARG A 122 -10.67 36.19 0.34
C ARG A 122 -11.59 37.12 1.14
N ASP A 123 -12.86 36.76 1.27
CA ASP A 123 -13.85 37.56 2.00
C ASP A 123 -13.47 37.69 3.48
N ARG A 124 -13.03 36.59 4.11
CA ARG A 124 -12.53 36.58 5.49
C ARG A 124 -11.26 37.41 5.70
N LEU A 125 -10.33 37.37 4.75
CA LEU A 125 -9.11 38.17 4.82
C LEU A 125 -9.42 39.66 4.65
N ALA A 126 -10.31 40.00 3.73
CA ALA A 126 -10.78 41.37 3.53
C ALA A 126 -11.51 41.91 4.78
N GLU A 127 -12.36 41.11 5.43
CA GLU A 127 -13.02 41.46 6.70
C GLU A 127 -12.01 41.73 7.82
N ALA A 128 -10.86 41.04 7.81
CA ALA A 128 -9.77 41.24 8.76
C ALA A 128 -8.84 42.43 8.41
N GLY A 129 -9.10 43.14 7.30
CA GLY A 129 -8.26 44.23 6.80
C GLY A 129 -6.90 43.76 6.26
N LEU A 130 -6.86 42.54 5.72
CA LEU A 130 -5.70 41.92 5.09
C LEU A 130 -5.91 41.80 3.59
N ASP A 131 -4.85 42.02 2.83
CA ASP A 131 -4.88 41.89 1.38
C ASP A 131 -4.55 40.45 0.97
N VAL A 132 -5.11 39.97 -0.13
CA VAL A 132 -4.72 38.67 -0.69
C VAL A 132 -3.52 38.86 -1.60
N GLY A 133 -2.44 38.16 -1.28
CA GLY A 133 -1.19 38.18 -2.05
C GLY A 133 -1.20 37.16 -3.18
N GLU A 134 -0.10 36.44 -3.33
CA GLU A 134 0.04 35.37 -4.32
C GLU A 134 -0.85 34.17 -3.97
N VAL A 135 -1.57 33.65 -4.97
CA VAL A 135 -2.31 32.38 -4.86
C VAL A 135 -1.49 31.30 -5.56
N LYS A 136 -0.99 30.34 -4.79
CA LYS A 136 -0.30 29.14 -5.26
C LYS A 136 -1.26 27.98 -5.27
N GLU A 137 -1.03 27.03 -6.17
CA GLU A 137 -1.84 25.83 -6.28
C GLU A 137 -0.98 24.59 -6.11
N GLU A 138 -1.32 23.74 -5.14
CA GLU A 138 -0.59 22.50 -4.83
C GLU A 138 -1.52 21.28 -4.83
N TYR A 139 -0.98 20.09 -5.09
CA TYR A 139 -1.74 18.85 -4.98
C TYR A 139 -1.86 18.43 -3.52
N SER A 140 -3.03 17.98 -3.10
CA SER A 140 -3.28 17.48 -1.75
C SER A 140 -4.24 16.31 -1.78
N ASP A 141 -3.90 15.22 -1.11
CA ASP A 141 -4.77 14.05 -0.97
C ASP A 141 -5.82 14.21 0.13
N THR A 142 -5.64 15.21 1.02
CA THR A 142 -6.48 15.42 2.21
C THR A 142 -7.43 16.60 2.09
N VAL A 143 -7.11 17.58 1.22
CA VAL A 143 -7.89 18.82 1.06
C VAL A 143 -8.59 18.80 -0.31
N GLU A 144 -9.89 19.11 -0.33
CA GLU A 144 -10.69 19.08 -1.55
C GLU A 144 -10.21 20.14 -2.56
N ARG A 145 -10.45 19.89 -3.85
CA ARG A 145 -10.04 20.83 -4.91
C ARG A 145 -10.76 22.18 -4.72
N GLY A 146 -9.99 23.26 -4.74
CA GLY A 146 -10.49 24.63 -4.62
C GLY A 146 -10.54 25.14 -3.17
N GLU A 147 -10.13 24.33 -2.21
CA GLU A 147 -10.00 24.73 -0.81
C GLU A 147 -8.56 25.13 -0.44
N VAL A 148 -8.42 26.02 0.54
CA VAL A 148 -7.12 26.49 1.02
C VAL A 148 -6.44 25.41 1.89
N ILE A 149 -5.26 24.97 1.45
CA ILE A 149 -4.34 24.06 2.16
C ILE A 149 -3.59 24.80 3.26
N SER A 150 -3.03 25.96 2.93
CA SER A 150 -2.18 26.73 3.84
C SER A 150 -2.20 28.22 3.49
N THR A 151 -1.80 29.04 4.46
CA THR A 151 -1.58 30.46 4.25
C THR A 151 -0.21 30.85 4.76
N ASP A 152 0.43 31.81 4.12
CA ASP A 152 1.65 32.45 4.63
C ASP A 152 1.48 33.97 4.63
N PRO A 153 1.43 34.63 5.81
CA PRO A 153 1.61 34.07 7.15
C PRO A 153 0.52 33.09 7.62
N ALA A 154 0.88 32.12 8.47
CA ALA A 154 -0.02 31.09 8.96
C ALA A 154 -1.21 31.65 9.77
N ALA A 155 -2.33 30.92 9.79
CA ALA A 155 -3.50 31.30 10.59
C ALA A 155 -3.13 31.57 12.06
N GLY A 156 -3.60 32.70 12.60
CA GLY A 156 -3.28 33.17 13.95
C GLY A 156 -1.98 33.99 14.08
N ALA A 157 -1.16 34.06 13.02
CA ALA A 157 0.04 34.90 13.00
C ALA A 157 -0.32 36.38 13.15
N ARG A 158 0.54 37.14 13.84
CA ARG A 158 0.37 38.58 14.06
C ARG A 158 1.08 39.34 12.95
N VAL A 159 0.31 40.05 12.13
CA VAL A 159 0.78 40.74 10.92
C VAL A 159 0.39 42.21 10.97
N ARG A 160 1.05 43.06 10.17
CA ARG A 160 0.63 44.46 10.05
C ARG A 160 -0.76 44.54 9.42
N GLY A 161 -1.57 45.52 9.81
CA GLY A 161 -2.80 45.86 9.08
C GLY A 161 -2.43 46.24 7.65
N SER A 162 -3.15 45.75 6.64
CA SER A 162 -2.79 45.73 5.20
C SER A 162 -1.62 44.83 4.79
N ALA A 163 -1.21 43.86 5.61
CA ALA A 163 -0.28 42.84 5.14
C ALA A 163 -0.96 41.93 4.10
N SER A 164 -0.21 41.54 3.07
CA SER A 164 -0.66 40.55 2.09
C SER A 164 -0.46 39.14 2.63
N VAL A 165 -1.50 38.31 2.55
CA VAL A 165 -1.45 36.88 2.91
C VAL A 165 -1.47 36.07 1.61
N SER A 166 -0.45 35.25 1.41
CA SER A 166 -0.42 34.28 0.31
C SER A 166 -1.26 33.06 0.66
N LEU A 167 -1.97 32.53 -0.34
CA LEU A 167 -2.88 31.39 -0.20
C LEU A 167 -2.34 30.23 -1.03
N THR A 168 -2.29 29.04 -0.45
CA THR A 168 -2.04 27.80 -1.19
C THR A 168 -3.35 27.03 -1.31
N VAL A 169 -3.86 26.88 -2.53
CA VAL A 169 -5.14 26.23 -2.83
C VAL A 169 -4.89 24.82 -3.36
N SER A 170 -5.77 23.88 -2.98
CA SER A 170 -5.68 22.48 -3.39
C SER A 170 -6.15 22.26 -4.82
N LYS A 171 -5.35 21.54 -5.60
CA LYS A 171 -5.73 20.94 -6.89
C LYS A 171 -6.44 19.60 -6.75
N GLY A 172 -6.64 19.13 -5.53
CA GLY A 172 -7.03 17.76 -5.19
C GLY A 172 -5.86 16.78 -5.31
N PRO A 173 -6.12 15.46 -5.25
CA PRO A 173 -5.08 14.45 -5.35
C PRO A 173 -4.41 14.49 -6.72
N GLN A 174 -3.12 14.14 -6.75
CA GLN A 174 -2.42 13.97 -8.02
C GLN A 174 -3.04 12.79 -8.78
N THR A 175 -3.54 13.07 -9.98
CA THR A 175 -4.17 12.06 -10.84
C THR A 175 -3.43 11.93 -12.15
N VAL A 176 -3.27 10.70 -12.59
CA VAL A 176 -2.65 10.32 -13.86
C VAL A 176 -3.68 9.53 -14.67
N ARG A 177 -3.48 9.44 -15.99
CA ARG A 177 -4.38 8.68 -16.87
C ARG A 177 -3.77 7.32 -17.13
N VAL A 178 -4.60 6.28 -17.11
CA VAL A 178 -4.14 4.96 -17.54
C VAL A 178 -3.78 5.02 -19.04
N PRO A 179 -2.53 4.69 -19.42
CA PRO A 179 -2.12 4.68 -20.82
C PRO A 179 -2.84 3.59 -21.61
N ASP A 180 -2.83 3.70 -22.94
CA ASP A 180 -3.28 2.61 -23.81
C ASP A 180 -2.19 1.54 -23.89
N LEU A 181 -2.48 0.36 -23.33
CA LEU A 181 -1.55 -0.77 -23.28
C LEU A 181 -2.00 -1.92 -24.18
N ASP A 182 -3.10 -1.78 -24.90
CA ASP A 182 -3.68 -2.84 -25.72
C ASP A 182 -2.68 -3.27 -26.81
N GLY A 183 -2.42 -4.57 -26.90
CA GLY A 183 -1.48 -5.16 -27.87
C GLY A 183 0.01 -5.01 -27.52
N TYR A 184 0.37 -4.29 -26.46
CA TYR A 184 1.75 -4.28 -25.97
C TYR A 184 2.11 -5.57 -25.25
N ARG A 185 3.38 -5.99 -25.34
CA ARG A 185 3.89 -7.10 -24.53
C ARG A 185 3.89 -6.73 -23.05
N LEU A 186 3.69 -7.73 -22.18
CA LEU A 186 3.60 -7.54 -20.73
C LEU A 186 4.76 -6.74 -20.11
N ASP A 187 5.99 -6.99 -20.55
CA ASP A 187 7.20 -6.29 -20.10
C ASP A 187 7.19 -4.80 -20.47
N LYS A 188 6.80 -4.50 -21.72
CA LYS A 188 6.66 -3.11 -22.18
C LYS A 188 5.51 -2.40 -21.50
N ALA A 189 4.38 -3.08 -21.31
CA ALA A 189 3.20 -2.54 -20.63
C ALA A 189 3.50 -2.18 -19.17
N ARG A 190 4.26 -3.02 -18.45
CA ARG A 190 4.72 -2.72 -17.08
C ARG A 190 5.58 -1.47 -17.02
N SER A 191 6.55 -1.36 -17.94
CA SER A 191 7.42 -0.19 -18.01
C SER A 191 6.62 1.10 -18.28
N LEU A 192 5.67 1.05 -19.22
CA LEU A 192 4.81 2.20 -19.54
C LEU A 192 3.91 2.62 -18.36
N LEU A 193 3.45 1.68 -17.54
CA LEU A 193 2.71 2.01 -16.32
C LEU A 193 3.61 2.75 -15.32
N GLU A 194 4.81 2.23 -15.09
CA GLU A 194 5.77 2.85 -14.16
C GLU A 194 6.20 4.25 -14.62
N ASP A 195 6.40 4.44 -15.93
CA ASP A 195 6.73 5.75 -16.54
C ASP A 195 5.62 6.79 -16.31
N GLU A 196 4.35 6.37 -16.30
CA GLU A 196 3.18 7.23 -16.03
C GLU A 196 2.89 7.38 -14.52
N GLY A 197 3.75 6.86 -13.64
CA GLY A 197 3.58 6.92 -12.19
C GLY A 197 2.46 6.00 -11.67
N LEU A 198 2.17 4.92 -12.39
CA LEU A 198 1.24 3.86 -12.02
C LEU A 198 1.99 2.59 -11.61
N LYS A 199 1.32 1.71 -10.87
CA LYS A 199 1.91 0.43 -10.45
C LYS A 199 1.36 -0.72 -11.29
N PRO A 200 2.20 -1.66 -11.77
CA PRO A 200 1.70 -2.88 -12.36
C PRO A 200 1.01 -3.73 -11.28
N GLY A 201 -0.25 -4.08 -11.53
CA GLY A 201 -1.08 -4.86 -10.62
C GLY A 201 -1.05 -6.36 -10.92
N MET A 202 -2.14 -7.05 -10.56
CA MET A 202 -2.32 -8.47 -10.84
C MET A 202 -2.37 -8.72 -12.35
N VAL A 203 -1.76 -9.83 -12.78
CA VAL A 203 -1.81 -10.27 -14.19
C VAL A 203 -2.71 -11.50 -14.30
N THR A 204 -3.79 -11.38 -15.05
CA THR A 204 -4.67 -12.49 -15.43
C THR A 204 -4.39 -12.89 -16.87
N ARG A 205 -4.64 -14.16 -17.22
CA ARG A 205 -4.40 -14.68 -18.57
C ARG A 205 -5.70 -15.24 -19.14
N GLU A 206 -6.06 -14.83 -20.35
CA GLU A 206 -7.28 -15.23 -21.05
C GLU A 206 -6.96 -15.60 -22.51
N PHE A 207 -7.78 -16.46 -23.13
CA PHE A 207 -7.65 -16.78 -24.54
C PHE A 207 -8.18 -15.62 -25.40
N SER A 208 -7.55 -15.39 -26.56
CA SER A 208 -7.97 -14.34 -27.48
C SER A 208 -7.49 -14.65 -28.89
N ASP A 209 -8.43 -14.69 -29.84
CA ASP A 209 -8.14 -14.87 -31.27
C ASP A 209 -7.51 -13.63 -31.93
N SER A 210 -7.71 -12.45 -31.34
CA SER A 210 -7.31 -11.17 -31.93
C SER A 210 -6.01 -10.61 -31.37
N VAL A 211 -5.63 -11.03 -30.16
CA VAL A 211 -4.46 -10.51 -29.45
C VAL A 211 -3.36 -11.57 -29.41
N PRO A 212 -2.15 -11.28 -29.92
CA PRO A 212 -1.04 -12.22 -29.90
C PRO A 212 -0.70 -12.69 -28.49
N ARG A 213 -0.16 -13.91 -28.38
CA ARG A 213 0.31 -14.48 -27.10
C ARG A 213 1.26 -13.51 -26.37
N ASP A 214 1.07 -13.43 -25.05
CA ASP A 214 1.81 -12.56 -24.12
C ASP A 214 1.65 -11.04 -24.36
N ALA A 215 0.69 -10.62 -25.19
CA ALA A 215 0.27 -9.23 -25.32
C ALA A 215 -0.94 -8.92 -24.43
N VAL A 216 -1.06 -7.67 -23.99
CA VAL A 216 -2.16 -7.20 -23.14
C VAL A 216 -3.45 -7.10 -23.96
N ILE A 217 -4.50 -7.76 -23.46
CA ILE A 217 -5.86 -7.70 -24.00
C ILE A 217 -6.57 -6.45 -23.45
N SER A 218 -6.44 -6.21 -22.14
CA SER A 218 -7.13 -5.12 -21.47
C SER A 218 -6.50 -4.79 -20.12
N THR A 219 -6.86 -3.63 -19.59
CA THR A 219 -6.44 -3.16 -18.26
C THR A 219 -7.65 -2.83 -17.40
N GLU A 220 -7.48 -2.96 -16.08
CA GLU A 220 -8.47 -2.54 -15.10
C GLU A 220 -7.76 -1.77 -13.97
N PRO A 221 -8.00 -0.45 -13.81
CA PRO A 221 -8.92 0.40 -14.58
C PRO A 221 -8.58 0.53 -16.08
N GLY A 222 -9.61 0.73 -16.91
CA GLY A 222 -9.46 0.79 -18.37
C GLY A 222 -8.69 2.04 -18.85
N LYS A 223 -8.18 1.97 -20.08
CA LYS A 223 -7.43 3.05 -20.72
C LYS A 223 -8.16 4.39 -20.68
N GLY A 224 -7.41 5.47 -20.48
CA GLY A 224 -7.93 6.84 -20.38
C GLY A 224 -8.60 7.18 -19.05
N THR A 225 -8.82 6.21 -18.16
CA THR A 225 -9.39 6.46 -16.83
C THR A 225 -8.42 7.29 -15.99
N LYS A 226 -8.92 8.32 -15.30
CA LYS A 226 -8.14 9.11 -14.34
C LYS A 226 -8.10 8.38 -13.01
N VAL A 227 -6.92 8.02 -12.57
CA VAL A 227 -6.68 7.33 -11.30
C VAL A 227 -5.65 8.13 -10.49
N ARG A 228 -5.51 7.81 -9.21
CA ARG A 228 -4.45 8.44 -8.39
C ARG A 228 -3.09 7.94 -8.85
N ALA A 229 -2.06 8.77 -8.66
CA ALA A 229 -0.69 8.27 -8.75
C ALA A 229 -0.51 7.02 -7.85
N ASP A 230 0.40 6.13 -8.22
CA ASP A 230 0.68 4.86 -7.54
C ASP A 230 -0.48 3.84 -7.51
N THR A 231 -1.58 4.09 -8.24
CA THR A 231 -2.67 3.11 -8.35
C THR A 231 -2.19 1.86 -9.09
N ALA A 232 -2.52 0.67 -8.56
CA ALA A 232 -2.24 -0.60 -9.22
C ALA A 232 -3.22 -0.86 -10.37
N VAL A 233 -2.71 -1.13 -11.56
CA VAL A 233 -3.50 -1.46 -12.77
C VAL A 233 -3.39 -2.95 -13.05
N LYS A 234 -4.51 -3.67 -12.94
CA LYS A 234 -4.60 -5.08 -13.32
C LYS A 234 -4.47 -5.20 -14.85
N LEU A 235 -3.73 -6.19 -15.30
CA LEU A 235 -3.53 -6.48 -16.72
C LEU A 235 -4.12 -7.85 -17.06
N THR A 236 -4.93 -7.92 -18.10
CA THR A 236 -5.33 -9.18 -18.73
C THR A 236 -4.47 -9.40 -19.96
N VAL A 237 -3.79 -10.54 -20.03
CA VAL A 237 -2.82 -10.89 -21.08
C VAL A 237 -3.32 -12.08 -21.87
N SER A 238 -3.07 -12.09 -23.18
CA SER A 238 -3.44 -13.17 -24.07
C SER A 238 -2.60 -14.43 -23.83
N LYS A 239 -3.28 -15.57 -23.69
CA LYS A 239 -2.69 -16.90 -23.78
C LYS A 239 -2.36 -17.29 -25.23
N GLY A 240 -2.93 -16.58 -26.21
CA GLY A 240 -2.95 -16.95 -27.63
C GLY A 240 -4.36 -17.33 -28.07
N SER A 241 -4.48 -17.70 -29.34
CA SER A 241 -5.72 -18.22 -29.91
C SER A 241 -6.08 -19.55 -29.24
N PRO A 242 -7.33 -19.73 -28.78
CA PRO A 242 -7.81 -21.01 -28.29
C PRO A 242 -7.79 -22.05 -29.41
N VAL A 243 -7.32 -23.24 -29.06
CA VAL A 243 -7.31 -24.44 -29.89
C VAL A 243 -8.01 -25.53 -29.10
N ASP A 244 -9.03 -26.13 -29.70
CA ASP A 244 -9.71 -27.30 -29.14
C ASP A 244 -8.74 -28.48 -29.10
N VAL A 245 -8.62 -29.14 -27.95
CA VAL A 245 -7.77 -30.31 -27.78
C VAL A 245 -8.55 -31.57 -28.22
N PRO A 246 -8.15 -32.23 -29.32
CA PRO A 246 -8.75 -33.49 -29.76
C PRO A 246 -8.65 -34.59 -28.69
N ASP A 247 -9.57 -35.55 -28.72
CA ASP A 247 -9.48 -36.75 -27.89
C ASP A 247 -8.67 -37.81 -28.62
N VAL A 248 -7.45 -38.05 -28.13
CA VAL A 248 -6.54 -39.07 -28.66
C VAL A 248 -6.41 -40.26 -27.70
N THR A 249 -7.37 -40.42 -26.78
CA THR A 249 -7.37 -41.50 -25.80
C THR A 249 -7.69 -42.83 -26.49
N GLY A 250 -6.82 -43.82 -26.29
CA GLY A 250 -6.90 -45.13 -26.96
C GLY A 250 -6.15 -45.22 -28.28
N ASP A 251 -5.63 -44.11 -28.82
CA ASP A 251 -4.84 -44.13 -30.04
C ASP A 251 -3.39 -44.54 -29.79
N ASP A 252 -2.71 -44.95 -30.86
CA ASP A 252 -1.27 -45.16 -30.87
C ASP A 252 -0.53 -43.81 -30.71
N PRO A 253 0.61 -43.77 -29.99
CA PRO A 253 1.29 -42.52 -29.64
C PRO A 253 1.77 -41.71 -30.86
N GLU A 254 2.02 -42.37 -31.99
CA GLU A 254 2.42 -41.71 -33.24
C GLU A 254 1.21 -41.05 -33.94
N ASP A 255 0.06 -41.72 -33.97
CA ASP A 255 -1.17 -41.20 -34.55
C ASP A 255 -1.73 -40.06 -33.69
N ALA A 256 -1.77 -40.26 -32.38
CA ALA A 256 -2.10 -39.24 -31.40
C ALA A 256 -1.20 -38.00 -31.52
N ARG A 257 0.10 -38.21 -31.79
CA ARG A 257 1.03 -37.11 -32.05
C ARG A 257 0.65 -36.33 -33.30
N ALA A 258 0.40 -37.04 -34.40
CA ALA A 258 0.06 -36.42 -35.67
C ALA A 258 -1.21 -35.56 -35.58
N GLU A 259 -2.26 -36.08 -34.92
CA GLU A 259 -3.53 -35.35 -34.75
C GLU A 259 -3.39 -34.09 -33.89
N LEU A 260 -2.65 -34.18 -32.78
CA LEU A 260 -2.38 -33.02 -31.92
C LEU A 260 -1.49 -31.98 -32.61
N GLU A 261 -0.48 -32.40 -33.38
CA GLU A 261 0.39 -31.50 -34.14
C GLU A 261 -0.37 -30.82 -35.30
N GLU A 262 -1.32 -31.52 -35.95
CA GLU A 262 -2.21 -30.94 -36.96
C GLU A 262 -3.14 -29.87 -36.35
N ALA A 263 -3.59 -30.08 -35.12
CA ALA A 263 -4.32 -29.06 -34.36
C ALA A 263 -3.44 -27.86 -33.93
N GLY A 264 -2.11 -27.91 -34.15
CA GLY A 264 -1.19 -26.85 -33.77
C GLY A 264 -0.68 -26.94 -32.33
N LEU A 265 -0.83 -28.11 -31.69
CA LEU A 265 -0.37 -28.38 -30.34
C LEU A 265 0.96 -29.15 -30.37
N LYS A 266 1.73 -29.07 -29.29
CA LYS A 266 2.95 -29.86 -29.10
C LYS A 266 2.65 -31.08 -28.26
N VAL A 267 3.39 -32.17 -28.49
CA VAL A 267 3.15 -33.43 -27.79
C VAL A 267 4.36 -33.88 -27.00
N GLU A 268 4.15 -34.13 -25.72
CA GLU A 268 5.13 -34.71 -24.79
C GLU A 268 4.58 -36.03 -24.23
N ILE A 269 5.40 -37.08 -24.24
CA ILE A 269 5.03 -38.37 -23.65
C ILE A 269 5.57 -38.40 -22.23
N ALA A 270 4.69 -38.60 -21.24
CA ALA A 270 5.08 -38.73 -19.85
C ALA A 270 5.93 -39.99 -19.64
N ASP A 271 6.97 -39.89 -18.80
CA ASP A 271 7.81 -41.04 -18.43
C ASP A 271 7.02 -42.14 -17.70
N GLY A 272 5.97 -41.73 -16.97
CA GLY A 272 5.09 -42.63 -16.24
C GLY A 272 4.05 -43.30 -17.14
N ARG A 273 3.81 -44.59 -16.89
CA ARG A 273 2.71 -45.35 -17.50
C ARG A 273 1.69 -45.79 -16.44
N VAL A 274 0.43 -45.86 -16.81
CA VAL A 274 -0.69 -46.21 -15.92
C VAL A 274 -1.46 -47.41 -16.45
N HIS A 275 -2.15 -48.15 -15.57
CA HIS A 275 -3.12 -49.14 -16.03
C HIS A 275 -4.38 -48.43 -16.51
N SER A 276 -4.90 -48.86 -17.66
CA SER A 276 -6.17 -48.38 -18.21
C SER A 276 -6.85 -49.51 -18.98
N GLU A 277 -8.07 -49.27 -19.46
CA GLU A 277 -8.79 -50.21 -20.32
C GLU A 277 -8.19 -50.36 -21.72
N HIS A 278 -7.28 -49.47 -22.11
CA HIS A 278 -6.61 -49.46 -23.41
C HIS A 278 -5.41 -50.40 -23.44
N ASP A 279 -5.05 -50.87 -24.63
CA ASP A 279 -3.94 -51.80 -24.82
C ASP A 279 -2.61 -51.18 -24.41
N ALA A 280 -1.66 -52.04 -23.98
CA ALA A 280 -0.36 -51.58 -23.55
C ALA A 280 0.38 -50.85 -24.68
N GLY A 281 0.79 -49.61 -24.42
CA GLY A 281 1.44 -48.74 -25.41
C GLY A 281 0.53 -47.65 -26.00
N GLN A 282 -0.79 -47.82 -25.95
CA GLN A 282 -1.74 -46.78 -26.36
C GLN A 282 -1.82 -45.64 -25.36
N VAL A 283 -2.39 -44.51 -25.76
CA VAL A 283 -2.64 -43.37 -24.87
C VAL A 283 -3.71 -43.75 -23.84
N ALA A 284 -3.33 -43.76 -22.56
CA ALA A 284 -4.24 -43.99 -21.45
C ALA A 284 -4.95 -42.72 -20.96
N ARG A 285 -4.24 -41.59 -21.02
CA ARG A 285 -4.73 -40.28 -20.59
C ARG A 285 -3.94 -39.19 -21.30
N GLN A 286 -4.62 -38.11 -21.66
CA GLN A 286 -4.01 -36.86 -22.10
C GLN A 286 -4.23 -35.73 -21.07
N THR A 287 -3.37 -34.72 -21.09
CA THR A 287 -3.54 -33.48 -20.32
C THR A 287 -3.00 -32.30 -21.13
N PRO A 288 -3.82 -31.27 -21.47
CA PRO A 288 -5.24 -31.10 -21.14
C PRO A 288 -6.14 -32.23 -21.65
N GLY A 289 -7.26 -32.46 -20.96
CA GLY A 289 -8.23 -33.50 -21.31
C GLY A 289 -8.95 -33.20 -22.62
N ALA A 290 -9.56 -34.24 -23.21
CA ALA A 290 -10.39 -34.13 -24.40
C ALA A 290 -11.46 -33.02 -24.28
N GLY A 291 -11.61 -32.22 -25.35
CA GLY A 291 -12.56 -31.10 -25.38
C GLY A 291 -12.19 -29.92 -24.48
N GLY A 292 -10.98 -29.92 -23.90
CA GLY A 292 -10.41 -28.75 -23.25
C GLY A 292 -9.87 -27.75 -24.28
N GLU A 293 -9.63 -26.52 -23.83
CA GLU A 293 -8.98 -25.47 -24.63
C GLU A 293 -7.50 -25.33 -24.23
N ALA A 294 -6.64 -25.30 -25.24
CA ALA A 294 -5.21 -24.99 -25.11
C ALA A 294 -4.86 -23.80 -26.01
N ALA A 295 -3.72 -23.14 -25.79
CA ALA A 295 -3.26 -22.16 -26.76
C ALA A 295 -2.46 -22.85 -27.88
N GLU A 296 -2.44 -22.25 -29.07
CA GLU A 296 -1.55 -22.69 -30.15
C GLU A 296 -0.10 -22.80 -29.66
N GLY A 297 0.51 -23.96 -29.93
CA GLY A 297 1.88 -24.30 -29.52
C GLY A 297 2.05 -24.66 -28.05
N ASP A 298 0.98 -24.75 -27.25
CA ASP A 298 1.01 -25.36 -25.92
C ASP A 298 1.22 -26.88 -26.01
N THR A 299 1.67 -27.47 -24.91
CA THR A 299 2.08 -28.89 -24.86
C THR A 299 0.99 -29.73 -24.21
N VAL A 300 0.55 -30.76 -24.93
CA VAL A 300 -0.31 -31.83 -24.44
C VAL A 300 0.57 -32.99 -24.00
N THR A 301 0.41 -33.38 -22.74
CA THR A 301 1.11 -34.53 -22.16
C THR A 301 0.29 -35.80 -22.31
N LEU A 302 0.88 -36.81 -22.94
CA LEU A 302 0.28 -38.14 -23.12
C LEU A 302 0.87 -39.11 -22.09
N THR A 303 0.00 -39.77 -21.33
CA THR A 303 0.35 -40.87 -20.43
C THR A 303 0.00 -42.18 -21.11
N LEU A 304 0.98 -43.06 -21.30
CA LEU A 304 0.75 -44.34 -21.98
C LEU A 304 0.19 -45.42 -21.05
N SER A 305 -0.56 -46.33 -21.63
CA SER A 305 -1.16 -47.49 -20.98
C SER A 305 -0.14 -48.59 -20.72
N LYS A 306 -0.26 -49.25 -19.57
CA LYS A 306 0.37 -50.54 -19.24
C LYS A 306 -0.53 -51.73 -19.61
N GLY A 307 -1.70 -51.49 -20.19
CA GLY A 307 -2.80 -52.44 -20.29
C GLY A 307 -3.65 -52.47 -19.01
N PRO A 308 -4.77 -53.22 -19.04
CA PRO A 308 -5.61 -53.42 -17.87
C PRO A 308 -4.82 -54.04 -16.71
N GLU A 309 -5.17 -53.68 -15.47
CA GLU A 309 -4.58 -54.30 -14.28
C GLU A 309 -5.04 -55.76 -14.21
N MET A 310 -4.12 -56.70 -14.45
CA MET A 310 -4.42 -58.13 -14.42
C MET A 310 -4.34 -58.64 -12.97
N VAL A 311 -5.38 -59.33 -12.50
CA VAL A 311 -5.47 -59.93 -11.17
C VAL A 311 -5.71 -61.42 -11.32
N GLU A 312 -5.15 -62.23 -10.42
CA GLU A 312 -5.38 -63.67 -10.38
C GLU A 312 -6.83 -63.96 -9.96
N VAL A 313 -7.51 -64.82 -10.71
CA VAL A 313 -8.89 -65.24 -10.44
C VAL A 313 -8.85 -66.36 -9.40
N PRO A 314 -9.46 -66.17 -8.21
CA PRO A 314 -9.62 -67.26 -7.24
C PRO A 314 -10.35 -68.46 -7.85
N ASP A 315 -9.90 -69.66 -7.49
CA ASP A 315 -10.67 -70.89 -7.76
C ASP A 315 -11.84 -70.97 -6.79
N VAL A 316 -13.05 -70.92 -7.35
CA VAL A 316 -14.31 -71.01 -6.60
C VAL A 316 -15.16 -72.21 -7.06
N VAL A 317 -14.58 -73.13 -7.84
CA VAL A 317 -15.28 -74.34 -8.29
C VAL A 317 -15.51 -75.27 -7.10
N GLY A 318 -16.78 -75.62 -6.86
CA GLY A 318 -17.18 -76.42 -5.70
C GLY A 318 -17.53 -75.61 -4.44
N ASP A 319 -17.31 -74.29 -4.45
CA ASP A 319 -17.78 -73.41 -3.38
C ASP A 319 -19.28 -73.12 -3.49
N SER A 320 -19.87 -72.67 -2.37
CA SER A 320 -21.22 -72.10 -2.38
C SER A 320 -21.25 -70.79 -3.18
N VAL A 321 -22.38 -70.46 -3.81
CA VAL A 321 -22.52 -69.22 -4.60
C VAL A 321 -22.19 -67.96 -3.79
N ASP A 322 -22.56 -67.93 -2.51
CA ASP A 322 -22.29 -66.80 -1.63
C ASP A 322 -20.79 -66.68 -1.30
N GLU A 323 -20.12 -67.80 -1.00
CA GLU A 323 -18.67 -67.84 -0.76
C GLU A 323 -17.87 -67.51 -2.02
N ALA A 324 -18.28 -68.06 -3.17
CA ALA A 324 -17.69 -67.78 -4.47
C ALA A 324 -17.80 -66.29 -4.82
N ARG A 325 -18.97 -65.68 -4.56
CA ARG A 325 -19.19 -64.25 -4.73
C ARG A 325 -18.24 -63.46 -3.84
N GLU A 326 -18.16 -63.76 -2.55
CA GLU A 326 -17.29 -63.05 -1.62
C GLU A 326 -15.81 -63.12 -2.03
N LYS A 327 -15.33 -64.30 -2.46
CA LYS A 327 -13.95 -64.49 -2.94
C LYS A 327 -13.66 -63.69 -4.22
N LEU A 328 -14.57 -63.72 -5.20
CA LEU A 328 -14.39 -63.04 -6.48
C LEU A 328 -14.55 -61.52 -6.36
N GLU A 329 -15.56 -61.03 -5.63
CA GLU A 329 -15.75 -59.60 -5.36
C GLU A 329 -14.61 -59.05 -4.49
N GLY A 330 -14.13 -59.84 -3.52
CA GLY A 330 -12.95 -59.50 -2.71
C GLY A 330 -11.65 -59.40 -3.51
N ALA A 331 -11.53 -60.18 -4.59
CA ALA A 331 -10.45 -60.05 -5.57
C ALA A 331 -10.68 -58.93 -6.60
N GLY A 332 -11.83 -58.25 -6.55
CA GLY A 332 -12.15 -57.11 -7.41
C GLY A 332 -12.79 -57.46 -8.74
N PHE A 333 -13.41 -58.64 -8.86
CA PHE A 333 -14.18 -59.06 -10.04
C PHE A 333 -15.68 -58.84 -9.83
N GLY A 334 -16.41 -58.57 -10.92
CA GLY A 334 -17.87 -58.65 -10.93
C GLY A 334 -18.32 -60.11 -11.04
N VAL A 335 -19.46 -60.46 -10.46
CA VAL A 335 -19.96 -61.85 -10.48
C VAL A 335 -21.32 -61.89 -11.16
N LYS A 336 -21.45 -62.75 -12.17
CA LYS A 336 -22.72 -63.04 -12.86
C LYS A 336 -23.09 -64.49 -12.68
N GLU A 337 -24.30 -64.74 -12.21
CA GLU A 337 -24.80 -66.10 -11.98
C GLU A 337 -25.59 -66.59 -13.19
N ASP A 338 -25.19 -67.73 -13.76
CA ASP A 338 -25.95 -68.46 -14.78
C ASP A 338 -26.61 -69.69 -14.14
N ARG A 339 -27.83 -69.47 -13.66
CA ARG A 339 -28.76 -70.50 -13.19
C ARG A 339 -29.60 -70.90 -14.40
N GLY A 340 -29.14 -71.85 -15.20
CA GLY A 340 -29.83 -72.26 -16.43
C GLY A 340 -31.33 -72.59 -16.24
N LEU A 341 -32.06 -72.78 -17.34
CA LEU A 341 -33.54 -72.83 -17.42
C LEU A 341 -34.28 -73.79 -16.44
N LEU A 342 -33.58 -74.74 -15.80
CA LEU A 342 -34.13 -75.72 -14.85
C LEU A 342 -33.47 -75.67 -13.45
N GLY A 343 -32.54 -74.74 -13.19
CA GLY A 343 -31.65 -74.73 -12.02
C GLY A 343 -32.17 -73.95 -10.80
N LEU A 344 -33.36 -74.30 -10.30
CA LEU A 344 -33.98 -73.59 -9.15
C LEU A 344 -33.47 -74.04 -7.77
N PHE A 345 -32.58 -75.05 -7.70
CA PHE A 345 -32.22 -75.71 -6.43
C PHE A 345 -30.71 -75.86 -6.19
N GLY A 346 -29.87 -75.40 -7.13
CA GLY A 346 -28.42 -75.45 -7.00
C GLY A 346 -27.87 -74.24 -6.26
N ASP A 347 -26.99 -74.48 -5.28
CA ASP A 347 -26.29 -73.45 -4.49
C ASP A 347 -24.76 -73.52 -4.64
N THR A 348 -24.27 -74.44 -5.48
CA THR A 348 -22.83 -74.73 -5.64
C THR A 348 -22.36 -74.37 -7.05
N VAL A 349 -21.16 -73.78 -7.13
CA VAL A 349 -20.51 -73.43 -8.39
C VAL A 349 -20.02 -74.69 -9.09
N LYS A 350 -20.51 -74.92 -10.32
CA LYS A 350 -20.10 -76.03 -11.17
C LYS A 350 -18.86 -75.69 -11.99
N ASP A 351 -18.78 -74.45 -12.46
CA ASP A 351 -17.85 -74.00 -13.49
C ASP A 351 -17.82 -72.46 -13.47
N GLN A 352 -16.64 -71.88 -13.69
CA GLN A 352 -16.41 -70.43 -13.76
C GLN A 352 -15.89 -70.05 -15.14
N SER A 353 -16.20 -68.84 -15.62
CA SER A 353 -15.85 -68.42 -16.99
C SER A 353 -14.35 -68.21 -17.25
N VAL A 354 -13.57 -68.00 -16.21
CA VAL A 354 -12.10 -67.93 -16.25
C VAL A 354 -11.60 -68.87 -15.18
N ASP A 355 -10.71 -69.80 -15.50
CA ASP A 355 -10.30 -70.85 -14.58
C ASP A 355 -9.53 -70.29 -13.37
N GLY A 356 -9.64 -70.97 -12.23
CA GLY A 356 -8.94 -70.59 -11.01
C GLY A 356 -7.42 -70.63 -11.21
N GLY A 357 -6.74 -69.55 -10.81
CA GLY A 357 -5.29 -69.36 -11.01
C GLY A 357 -4.91 -68.73 -12.35
N GLU A 358 -5.86 -68.50 -13.25
CA GLU A 358 -5.63 -67.64 -14.42
C GLU A 358 -5.75 -66.16 -14.05
N THR A 359 -5.29 -65.27 -14.95
CA THR A 359 -5.37 -63.82 -14.74
C THR A 359 -6.47 -63.20 -15.60
N ALA A 360 -7.28 -62.33 -15.00
CA ALA A 360 -8.27 -61.53 -15.72
C ALA A 360 -8.13 -60.04 -15.38
N PRO A 361 -8.61 -59.13 -16.25
CA PRO A 361 -8.65 -57.71 -15.94
C PRO A 361 -9.46 -57.44 -14.67
N LYS A 362 -8.92 -56.64 -13.76
CA LYS A 362 -9.63 -56.18 -12.57
C LYS A 362 -10.92 -55.48 -12.96
N GLY A 363 -12.01 -55.79 -12.26
CA GLY A 363 -13.35 -55.30 -12.57
C GLY A 363 -14.07 -56.05 -13.70
N SER A 364 -13.44 -57.02 -14.35
CA SER A 364 -14.12 -57.90 -15.31
C SER A 364 -15.15 -58.80 -14.61
N THR A 365 -16.16 -59.24 -15.37
CA THR A 365 -17.24 -60.08 -14.83
C THR A 365 -16.96 -61.57 -15.05
N ILE A 366 -16.86 -62.32 -13.96
CA ILE A 366 -16.76 -63.79 -13.98
C ILE A 366 -18.17 -64.38 -13.93
N THR A 367 -18.51 -65.22 -14.90
CA THR A 367 -19.80 -65.91 -14.95
C THR A 367 -19.69 -67.27 -14.26
N LEU A 368 -20.50 -67.48 -13.24
CA LEU A 368 -20.61 -68.73 -12.49
C LEU A 368 -21.76 -69.56 -13.02
N LYS A 369 -21.49 -70.79 -13.48
CA LYS A 369 -22.53 -71.76 -13.82
C LYS A 369 -22.88 -72.56 -12.57
N ILE A 370 -24.15 -72.58 -12.22
CA ILE A 370 -24.65 -73.20 -10.99
C ILE A 370 -25.32 -74.54 -11.33
N ARG A 371 -25.18 -75.55 -10.47
CA ARG A 371 -25.75 -76.90 -10.68
C ARG A 371 -26.75 -77.31 -9.61
#